data_AF-A0A1S8B5S9-F1
#
_entry.id   AF-A0A1S8B5S9-F1
#
_cell.length_a   1.000
_cell.length_b   1.000
_cell.length_c   1.000
_cell.angle_alpha   90.00
_cell.angle_beta   90.00
_cell.angle_gamma   90.00
#
_symmetry.space_group_name_H-M   'P 1'
#
loop_
_entity.id
_entity.type
_entity.pdbx_description
1 polymer ?
#
loop_
_entity_poly.entity_id
_entity_poly.type
_entity_poly.pdbx_seq_one_letter_code
_entity_poly.pdbx_strand_id
1 'polypeptide(L)'
;MSASVRFDHRQCHMSVHAVLLDEVASLSAFHRYEDDQRYPSNRAGIASAYGSPGATRDAFGRTITAGTNLMCDGETALEGHTLLLEPRQWRDDMAGVKTRTLGLADFMKRNKYLLLFDQTLEDLIFRTAGLAADSWPSVSRVLGRWKSNSRIYNPGKAYRDAVSCAVNVLAWRRVITTAKGYLGLAPAATEAGHKIFIILGCDSPIVLQNRGNHYRVVGECYVQGFMNGEIDEIVRKGHLTVTAIDLA
;
A
#
# COMPACT_ATOMS: atom_id res chain seq x y z
N MET A 1 -6.04 -24.33 -17.87
CA MET A 1 -5.05 -24.69 -16.84
C MET A 1 -5.81 -24.82 -15.53
N SER A 2 -5.78 -25.98 -14.88
CA SER A 2 -6.59 -26.28 -13.68
C SER A 2 -5.71 -26.38 -12.44
N ALA A 3 -6.22 -25.94 -11.28
CA ALA A 3 -5.65 -26.30 -9.99
C ALA A 3 -5.92 -27.80 -9.73
N SER A 4 -4.98 -28.49 -9.09
CA SER A 4 -5.17 -29.89 -8.69
C SER A 4 -5.09 -30.01 -7.17
N VAL A 5 -6.14 -30.56 -6.57
CA VAL A 5 -6.19 -30.82 -5.12
C VAL A 5 -5.73 -32.25 -4.87
N ARG A 6 -4.84 -32.44 -3.90
CA ARG A 6 -4.37 -33.74 -3.43
C ARG A 6 -4.59 -33.86 -1.92
N PHE A 7 -4.99 -35.05 -1.49
CA PHE A 7 -5.22 -35.35 -0.08
C PHE A 7 -4.13 -36.32 0.39
N ASP A 8 -3.49 -36.00 1.51
CA ASP A 8 -2.72 -36.95 2.32
C ASP A 8 -3.50 -37.20 3.62
N HIS A 9 -3.30 -38.35 4.27
CA HIS A 9 -4.04 -38.89 5.40
C HIS A 9 -4.17 -37.97 6.63
N ARG A 10 -3.53 -36.78 6.63
CA ARG A 10 -3.63 -35.74 7.67
C ARG A 10 -3.70 -34.29 7.17
N GLN A 11 -3.50 -34.01 5.87
CA GLN A 11 -3.46 -32.64 5.32
C GLN A 11 -4.01 -32.57 3.88
N CYS A 12 -4.72 -31.49 3.57
CA CYS A 12 -5.19 -31.18 2.23
C CYS A 12 -4.19 -30.22 1.58
N HIS A 13 -3.61 -30.61 0.45
CA HIS A 13 -2.70 -29.76 -0.31
C HIS A 13 -3.32 -29.40 -1.66
N MET A 14 -3.23 -28.13 -2.04
CA MET A 14 -3.66 -27.65 -3.35
C MET A 14 -2.44 -27.23 -4.17
N SER A 15 -2.17 -27.96 -5.27
CA SER A 15 -1.16 -27.55 -6.23
C SER A 15 -1.76 -26.52 -7.19
N VAL A 16 -1.16 -25.34 -7.23
CA VAL A 16 -1.56 -24.24 -8.11
C VAL A 16 -0.38 -23.80 -8.98
N HIS A 17 -0.68 -23.25 -10.15
CA HIS A 17 0.33 -22.55 -10.93
C HIS A 17 0.37 -21.10 -10.48
N ALA A 18 1.56 -20.62 -10.13
CA ALA A 18 1.76 -19.29 -9.62
C ALA A 18 3.06 -18.67 -10.14
N VAL A 19 3.08 -17.35 -10.10
CA VAL A 19 4.22 -16.52 -10.45
C VAL A 19 4.73 -15.85 -9.18
N LEU A 20 6.01 -16.03 -8.85
CA LEU A 20 6.64 -15.29 -7.77
C LEU A 20 6.83 -13.84 -8.22
N LEU A 21 6.08 -12.93 -7.60
CA LEU A 21 6.19 -11.50 -7.85
C LEU A 21 7.43 -10.95 -7.13
N ASP A 22 7.46 -11.07 -5.80
CA ASP A 22 8.51 -10.49 -4.98
C ASP A 22 8.51 -11.05 -3.54
N GLU A 23 9.31 -10.45 -2.66
CA GLU A 23 9.41 -10.71 -1.24
C GLU A 23 9.14 -9.42 -0.44
N VAL A 24 8.45 -9.53 0.69
CA VAL A 24 8.22 -8.43 1.63
C VAL A 24 9.53 -8.04 2.33
N ALA A 25 9.89 -6.77 2.24
CA ALA A 25 11.15 -6.23 2.76
C ALA A 25 10.95 -5.40 4.04
N SER A 26 10.26 -4.26 3.95
CA SER A 26 9.85 -3.45 5.10
C SER A 26 8.35 -3.50 5.29
N LEU A 27 7.89 -3.31 6.52
CA LEU A 27 6.47 -3.31 6.84
C LEU A 27 6.16 -2.46 8.08
N SER A 28 5.09 -1.69 7.96
CA SER A 28 4.53 -0.86 9.03
C SER A 28 3.91 -1.70 10.15
N ALA A 29 3.73 -1.07 11.31
CA ALA A 29 2.70 -1.48 12.25
C ALA A 29 1.31 -1.21 11.64
N PHE A 30 0.36 -2.13 11.81
CA PHE A 30 -1.00 -1.99 11.26
C PHE A 30 -1.90 -1.11 12.14
N HIS A 31 -1.51 -0.84 13.38
CA HIS A 31 -2.26 -0.02 14.32
C HIS A 31 -1.33 0.77 15.24
N ARG A 32 -1.80 1.94 15.71
CA ARG A 32 -1.03 2.79 16.63
C ARG A 32 -0.61 2.07 17.93
N TYR A 33 -1.51 1.24 18.45
CA TYR A 33 -1.34 0.48 19.68
C TYR A 33 -1.00 -1.00 19.46
N GLU A 34 -0.42 -1.34 18.30
CA GLU A 34 0.11 -2.68 18.12
C GLU A 34 1.20 -2.95 19.18
N ASP A 35 1.00 -4.03 19.95
CA ASP A 35 1.89 -4.39 21.07
C ASP A 35 3.20 -5.02 20.59
N ASP A 36 3.19 -5.60 19.39
CA ASP A 36 4.38 -6.19 18.77
C ASP A 36 5.42 -5.11 18.44
N GLN A 37 6.49 -5.08 19.24
CA GLN A 37 7.56 -4.10 19.14
C GLN A 37 8.50 -4.35 17.95
N ARG A 38 8.31 -5.46 17.21
CA ARG A 38 9.04 -5.69 15.94
C ARG A 38 8.64 -4.69 14.85
N TYR A 39 7.53 -3.96 15.02
CA TYR A 39 6.98 -3.06 14.00
C TYR A 39 7.06 -1.56 14.35
N PRO A 40 7.41 -0.69 13.39
CA PRO A 40 7.72 -1.01 11.98
C PRO A 40 9.04 -1.79 11.82
N SER A 41 9.05 -2.74 10.89
CA SER A 41 10.23 -3.53 10.52
C SER A 41 10.81 -2.99 9.22
N ASN A 42 12.12 -2.76 9.20
CA ASN A 42 12.79 -2.04 8.12
C ASN A 42 13.93 -2.86 7.50
N ARG A 43 13.99 -2.85 6.16
CA ARG A 43 15.13 -3.33 5.38
C ARG A 43 15.70 -2.18 4.55
N ALA A 44 16.94 -1.80 4.86
CA ALA A 44 17.65 -0.74 4.14
C ALA A 44 18.29 -1.25 2.84
N GLY A 45 18.77 -0.32 2.00
CA GLY A 45 19.53 -0.63 0.79
C GLY A 45 18.70 -1.06 -0.42
N ILE A 46 17.39 -0.87 -0.39
CA ILE A 46 16.50 -1.13 -1.52
C ILE A 46 16.18 0.21 -2.20
N ALA A 47 16.38 0.28 -3.51
CA ALA A 47 16.01 1.44 -4.32
C ALA A 47 14.52 1.38 -4.72
N SER A 48 13.89 2.55 -4.87
CA SER A 48 12.52 2.65 -5.35
C SER A 48 12.41 2.26 -6.83
N ALA A 49 11.45 1.39 -7.16
CA ALA A 49 11.12 1.05 -8.55
C ALA A 49 10.41 2.19 -9.29
N TYR A 50 9.92 3.21 -8.57
CA TYR A 50 9.19 4.35 -9.12
C TYR A 50 10.12 5.47 -9.62
N GLY A 51 11.43 5.33 -9.43
CA GLY A 51 12.42 6.32 -9.84
C GLY A 51 12.57 7.45 -8.83
N SER A 52 11.93 8.60 -9.06
CA SER A 52 12.16 9.79 -8.22
C SER A 52 11.48 9.72 -6.84
N PRO A 53 11.93 10.51 -5.84
CA PRO A 53 11.21 10.64 -4.58
C PRO A 53 9.77 11.12 -4.75
N GLY A 54 9.51 12.01 -5.73
CA GLY A 54 8.17 12.48 -6.05
C GLY A 54 7.27 11.37 -6.62
N ALA A 55 7.80 10.52 -7.50
CA ALA A 55 7.08 9.37 -8.04
C ALA A 55 6.82 8.30 -6.96
N THR A 56 7.77 8.08 -6.05
CA THR A 56 7.60 7.21 -4.87
C THR A 56 6.48 7.72 -3.97
N ARG A 57 6.41 9.04 -3.79
CA ARG A 57 5.36 9.69 -2.99
C ARG A 57 3.98 9.56 -3.64
N ASP A 58 3.88 9.72 -4.96
CA ASP A 58 2.63 9.45 -5.69
C ASP A 58 2.20 7.99 -5.55
N ALA A 59 3.13 7.06 -5.78
CA ALA A 59 2.92 5.62 -5.61
C ALA A 59 2.46 5.26 -4.18
N PHE A 60 2.99 5.94 -3.16
CA PHE A 60 2.53 5.78 -1.78
C PHE A 60 1.08 6.25 -1.60
N GLY A 61 0.71 7.40 -2.19
CA GLY A 61 -0.66 7.89 -2.18
C GLY A 61 -1.63 6.87 -2.79
N ARG A 62 -1.30 6.34 -3.97
CA ARG A 62 -2.09 5.27 -4.61
C ARG A 62 -2.14 4.00 -3.76
N THR A 63 -1.03 3.66 -3.10
CA THR A 63 -0.97 2.49 -2.22
C THR A 63 -1.93 2.62 -1.04
N ILE A 64 -1.96 3.76 -0.34
CA ILE A 64 -2.86 3.95 0.82
C ILE A 64 -4.34 4.09 0.43
N THR A 65 -4.66 4.15 -0.86
CA THR A 65 -6.03 4.03 -1.39
C THR A 65 -6.26 2.73 -2.16
N ALA A 66 -5.31 1.79 -2.13
CA ALA A 66 -5.32 0.55 -2.90
C ALA A 66 -5.63 0.75 -4.40
N GLY A 67 -5.14 1.84 -4.99
CA GLY A 67 -5.37 2.19 -6.39
C GLY A 67 -6.81 2.63 -6.71
N THR A 68 -7.65 2.86 -5.71
CA THR A 68 -9.04 3.25 -5.92
C THR A 68 -9.10 4.63 -6.58
N ASN A 69 -9.75 4.70 -7.75
CA ASN A 69 -10.01 5.95 -8.46
C ASN A 69 -11.07 6.78 -7.72
N LEU A 70 -10.61 7.64 -6.82
CA LEU A 70 -11.45 8.59 -6.09
C LEU A 70 -11.60 9.86 -6.91
N MET A 71 -12.82 10.13 -7.40
CA MET A 71 -13.13 11.32 -8.19
C MET A 71 -13.47 12.50 -7.28
N CYS A 72 -12.87 13.66 -7.54
CA CYS A 72 -13.36 14.92 -6.98
C CYS A 72 -14.59 15.39 -7.77
N ASP A 73 -15.64 15.88 -7.10
CA ASP A 73 -16.93 16.26 -7.69
C ASP A 73 -16.77 17.01 -9.03
N GLY A 74 -17.24 16.40 -10.13
CA GLY A 74 -17.57 17.07 -11.38
C GLY A 74 -16.44 17.43 -12.36
N GLU A 75 -15.15 17.43 -11.97
CA GLU A 75 -14.07 17.77 -12.91
C GLU A 75 -12.84 16.86 -12.78
N THR A 76 -12.44 16.32 -13.93
CA THR A 76 -11.49 15.25 -14.22
C THR A 76 -10.01 15.53 -13.89
N ALA A 77 -9.66 16.34 -12.89
CA ALA A 77 -8.29 16.87 -12.80
C ALA A 77 -7.46 16.43 -11.59
N LEU A 78 -8.03 15.73 -10.59
CA LEU A 78 -7.25 15.35 -9.42
C LEU A 78 -7.63 13.97 -8.89
N GLU A 79 -6.66 13.05 -8.95
CA GLU A 79 -6.77 11.74 -8.32
C GLU A 79 -6.83 11.93 -6.81
N GLY A 80 -7.90 11.45 -6.16
CA GLY A 80 -8.19 11.76 -4.76
C GLY A 80 -7.11 11.34 -3.77
N HIS A 81 -6.20 10.42 -4.13
CA HIS A 81 -5.06 10.07 -3.27
C HIS A 81 -4.06 11.21 -3.10
N THR A 82 -3.96 12.13 -4.07
CA THR A 82 -3.04 13.28 -3.99
C THR A 82 -3.41 14.21 -2.84
N LEU A 83 -4.70 14.32 -2.52
CA LEU A 83 -5.18 15.05 -1.35
C LEU A 83 -4.56 14.46 -0.09
N LEU A 84 -4.51 13.14 0.05
CA LEU A 84 -4.00 12.46 1.25
C LEU A 84 -2.52 12.72 1.52
N LEU A 85 -1.76 13.16 0.53
CA LEU A 85 -0.33 13.40 0.69
C LEU A 85 -0.03 14.73 1.39
N GLU A 86 -1.01 15.62 1.57
CA GLU A 86 -0.72 16.91 2.19
C GLU A 86 -0.27 16.80 3.66
N PRO A 87 0.85 17.43 4.04
CA PRO A 87 1.43 17.38 5.39
C PRO A 87 0.46 17.55 6.55
N ARG A 88 -0.49 18.49 6.44
CA ARG A 88 -1.43 18.82 7.52
C ARG A 88 -2.25 17.62 8.00
N GLN A 89 -2.49 16.63 7.14
CA GLN A 89 -3.34 15.47 7.41
C GLN A 89 -2.65 14.41 8.26
N TRP A 90 -1.32 14.48 8.33
CA TRP A 90 -0.47 13.53 9.05
C TRP A 90 0.01 14.08 10.39
N ARG A 91 -0.27 15.37 10.69
CA ARG A 91 0.13 16.02 11.96
C ARG A 91 -0.92 15.84 13.04
N ASP A 92 -2.16 16.18 12.72
CA ASP A 92 -3.24 16.29 13.70
C ASP A 92 -4.40 15.36 13.35
N ASP A 93 -5.07 14.85 14.38
CA ASP A 93 -6.29 14.07 14.19
C ASP A 93 -7.36 14.97 13.56
N MET A 94 -8.03 14.47 12.53
CA MET A 94 -8.88 15.32 11.72
C MET A 94 -10.19 15.65 12.40
N ALA A 95 -10.47 16.94 12.50
CA ALA A 95 -11.77 17.42 12.95
C ALA A 95 -12.89 16.83 12.07
N GLY A 96 -13.92 16.25 12.68
CA GLY A 96 -15.13 15.82 11.99
C GLY A 96 -15.10 14.42 11.35
N VAL A 97 -13.98 13.68 11.39
CA VAL A 97 -13.95 12.26 10.97
C VAL A 97 -13.57 11.38 12.17
N LYS A 98 -14.51 10.56 12.65
CA LYS A 98 -14.20 9.56 13.70
C LYS A 98 -13.42 8.40 13.08
N THR A 99 -12.10 8.47 13.15
CA THR A 99 -11.19 7.46 12.59
C THR A 99 -10.91 6.29 13.53
N ARG A 100 -11.41 6.30 14.78
CA ARG A 100 -11.20 5.22 15.78
C ARG A 100 -9.73 4.77 15.87
N THR A 101 -8.81 5.72 15.98
CA THR A 101 -7.34 5.50 16.03
C THR A 101 -6.69 4.87 14.80
N LEU A 102 -7.42 4.81 13.69
CA LEU A 102 -6.95 4.37 12.37
C LEU A 102 -6.68 5.55 11.41
N GLY A 103 -6.59 6.78 11.95
CA GLY A 103 -6.34 7.97 11.15
C GLY A 103 -4.89 8.04 10.63
N LEU A 104 -4.65 8.87 9.61
CA LEU A 104 -3.30 9.08 9.06
C LEU A 104 -2.32 9.64 10.10
N ALA A 105 -2.77 10.54 10.97
CA ALA A 105 -1.96 11.05 12.08
C ALA A 105 -1.59 9.95 13.09
N ASP A 106 -2.51 9.03 13.41
CA ASP A 106 -2.22 7.88 14.27
C ASP A 106 -1.25 6.91 13.63
N PHE A 107 -1.43 6.65 12.33
CA PHE A 107 -0.50 5.86 11.54
C PHE A 107 0.89 6.50 11.52
N MET A 108 1.00 7.83 11.32
CA MET A 108 2.27 8.58 11.37
C MET A 108 2.96 8.43 12.73
N LYS A 109 2.22 8.60 13.83
CA LYS A 109 2.79 8.53 15.19
C LYS A 109 3.52 7.21 15.44
N ARG A 110 2.99 6.09 14.93
CA ARG A 110 3.63 4.77 15.07
C ARG A 110 4.65 4.46 13.99
N ASN A 111 4.42 4.91 12.75
CA ASN A 111 5.17 4.48 11.57
C ASN A 111 6.13 5.53 11.01
N LYS A 112 6.40 6.64 11.70
CA LYS A 112 7.28 7.72 11.20
C LYS A 112 8.66 7.26 10.70
N TYR A 113 9.22 6.22 11.32
CA TYR A 113 10.53 5.65 10.95
C TYR A 113 10.44 4.47 9.97
N LEU A 114 9.26 4.14 9.44
CA LEU A 114 9.11 3.14 8.40
C LEU A 114 9.94 3.55 7.18
N LEU A 115 10.80 2.67 6.70
CA LEU A 115 11.56 2.88 5.46
C LEU A 115 10.69 2.58 4.25
N LEU A 116 10.45 3.62 3.46
CA LEU A 116 9.88 3.55 2.13
C LEU A 116 11.02 3.73 1.12
N PHE A 117 11.88 2.70 1.07
CA PHE A 117 13.14 2.63 0.33
C PHE A 117 14.28 3.44 1.00
N ASP A 118 14.69 4.53 0.37
CA ASP A 118 15.81 5.40 0.75
C ASP A 118 15.41 6.51 1.74
N GLN A 119 14.14 6.61 2.07
CA GLN A 119 13.59 7.65 2.94
C GLN A 119 12.59 7.08 3.96
N THR A 120 12.42 7.79 5.07
CA THR A 120 11.39 7.45 6.06
C THR A 120 10.00 7.90 5.61
N LEU A 121 8.94 7.34 6.19
CA LEU A 121 7.57 7.83 5.98
C LEU A 121 7.45 9.32 6.33
N GLU A 122 8.07 9.76 7.43
CA GLU A 122 8.07 11.16 7.84
C GLU A 122 8.72 12.05 6.77
N ASP A 123 9.89 11.66 6.25
CA ASP A 123 10.58 12.43 5.21
C ASP A 123 9.80 12.44 3.89
N LEU A 124 9.23 11.29 3.50
CA LEU A 124 8.39 11.16 2.30
C LEU A 124 7.20 12.12 2.37
N ILE A 125 6.56 12.23 3.54
CA ILE A 125 5.36 13.07 3.73
C ILE A 125 5.71 14.56 3.91
N PHE A 126 6.73 14.89 4.68
CA PHE A 126 6.99 16.28 5.09
C PHE A 126 8.10 16.98 4.31
N ARG A 127 9.15 16.27 3.86
CA ARG A 127 10.28 16.88 3.14
C ARG A 127 10.05 16.88 1.63
N THR A 128 9.61 15.76 1.07
CA THR A 128 9.38 15.64 -0.38
C THR A 128 8.24 16.53 -0.87
N ALA A 129 7.30 16.89 0.02
CA ALA A 129 6.28 17.91 -0.26
C ALA A 129 6.88 19.29 -0.63
N GLY A 130 8.04 19.63 -0.07
CA GLY A 130 8.75 20.89 -0.37
C GLY A 130 9.54 20.86 -1.68
N LEU A 131 9.94 19.66 -2.15
CA LEU A 131 10.71 19.47 -3.39
C LEU A 131 9.82 19.31 -4.63
N ALA A 132 8.56 18.88 -4.45
CA ALA A 132 7.60 18.70 -5.54
C ALA A 132 6.72 19.95 -5.80
N ALA A 133 6.98 21.08 -5.14
CA ALA A 133 6.21 22.32 -5.29
C ALA A 133 6.14 22.78 -6.77
N ASP A 134 7.18 22.48 -7.54
CA ASP A 134 7.39 22.86 -8.93
C ASP A 134 6.43 22.12 -9.90
N SER A 135 5.86 20.99 -9.48
CA SER A 135 4.94 20.14 -10.25
C SER A 135 3.51 20.10 -9.65
N TRP A 136 3.21 20.99 -8.69
CA TRP A 136 1.93 21.09 -7.97
C TRP A 136 0.90 22.17 -8.44
N PRO A 137 0.67 22.47 -9.75
CA PRO A 137 -0.32 23.49 -10.15
C PRO A 137 -1.80 23.12 -9.94
N SER A 138 -2.15 21.84 -9.81
CA SER A 138 -3.57 21.41 -9.81
C SER A 138 -4.21 21.45 -8.43
N VAL A 139 -3.51 21.00 -7.39
CA VAL A 139 -4.03 21.00 -6.02
C VAL A 139 -4.04 22.41 -5.43
N SER A 140 -3.07 23.26 -5.77
CA SER A 140 -3.07 24.68 -5.38
C SER A 140 -4.26 25.47 -5.93
N ARG A 141 -4.85 25.08 -7.08
CA ARG A 141 -6.13 25.64 -7.57
C ARG A 141 -7.32 25.17 -6.75
N VAL A 142 -7.37 23.88 -6.38
CA VAL A 142 -8.41 23.32 -5.49
C VAL A 142 -8.32 23.98 -4.11
N LEU A 143 -7.12 24.11 -3.56
CA LEU A 143 -6.81 24.79 -2.29
C LEU A 143 -6.89 26.32 -2.38
N GLY A 144 -6.80 26.91 -3.56
CA GLY A 144 -6.86 28.37 -3.77
C GLY A 144 -8.23 28.96 -3.42
N ARG A 145 -9.28 28.13 -3.39
CA ARG A 145 -10.58 28.44 -2.80
C ARG A 145 -10.64 28.33 -1.27
N TRP A 146 -9.56 27.86 -0.62
CA TRP A 146 -9.52 27.54 0.82
C TRP A 146 -8.91 28.68 1.64
N LYS A 147 -9.33 29.92 1.36
CA LYS A 147 -9.21 31.01 2.33
C LYS A 147 -10.48 31.04 3.18
N SER A 148 -10.57 30.17 4.17
CA SER A 148 -11.54 30.36 5.24
C SER A 148 -10.83 30.37 6.58
N ASN A 149 -10.79 31.55 7.17
CA ASN A 149 -10.30 31.85 8.51
C ASN A 149 -11.24 31.31 9.61
N SER A 150 -12.00 30.26 9.33
CA SER A 150 -13.02 29.69 10.21
C SER A 150 -12.49 28.45 10.92
N ARG A 151 -12.51 28.46 12.27
CA ARG A 151 -12.22 27.33 13.16
C ARG A 151 -13.15 26.11 13.00
N ILE A 152 -14.02 26.11 11.98
CA ILE A 152 -14.96 25.01 11.68
C ILE A 152 -14.58 24.44 10.32
N TYR A 153 -14.02 23.24 10.34
CA TYR A 153 -13.56 22.50 9.18
C TYR A 153 -14.73 21.73 8.56
N ASN A 154 -15.18 22.12 7.36
CA ASN A 154 -16.08 21.32 6.52
C ASN A 154 -15.30 20.86 5.26
N PRO A 155 -14.70 19.68 5.27
CA PRO A 155 -14.00 19.18 4.09
C PRO A 155 -14.98 19.00 2.92
N GLY A 156 -14.55 19.22 1.67
CA GLY A 156 -15.34 18.82 0.51
C GLY A 156 -15.65 17.31 0.52
N LYS A 157 -16.71 16.87 -0.18
CA LYS A 157 -17.09 15.44 -0.25
C LYS A 157 -15.93 14.55 -0.70
N ALA A 158 -15.26 14.95 -1.78
CA ALA A 158 -14.08 14.27 -2.33
C ALA A 158 -12.98 14.00 -1.28
N TYR A 159 -12.75 14.96 -0.39
CA TYR A 159 -11.77 14.83 0.67
C TYR A 159 -12.19 13.77 1.70
N ARG A 160 -13.44 13.83 2.17
CA ARG A 160 -13.96 12.84 3.12
C ARG A 160 -13.92 11.44 2.54
N ASP A 161 -14.25 11.31 1.26
CA ASP A 161 -14.24 10.03 0.54
C ASP A 161 -12.81 9.48 0.47
N ALA A 162 -11.82 10.32 0.15
CA ALA A 162 -10.42 9.90 0.12
C ALA A 162 -9.90 9.44 1.48
N VAL A 163 -10.20 10.19 2.54
CA VAL A 163 -9.80 9.81 3.90
C VAL A 163 -10.50 8.54 4.35
N SER A 164 -11.81 8.43 4.11
CA SER A 164 -12.58 7.24 4.44
C SER A 164 -12.02 6.01 3.74
N CYS A 165 -11.70 6.14 2.44
CA CYS A 165 -11.01 5.11 1.68
C CYS A 165 -9.69 4.71 2.34
N ALA A 166 -8.81 5.67 2.64
CA ALA A 166 -7.51 5.38 3.22
C ALA A 166 -7.60 4.71 4.61
N VAL A 167 -8.48 5.20 5.47
CA VAL A 167 -8.73 4.61 6.80
C VAL A 167 -9.21 3.16 6.66
N ASN A 168 -10.14 2.89 5.74
CA ASN A 168 -10.66 1.54 5.52
C ASN A 168 -9.62 0.60 4.92
N VAL A 169 -8.83 1.10 3.97
CA VAL A 169 -7.78 0.35 3.26
C VAL A 169 -6.61 0.03 4.19
N LEU A 170 -6.24 0.94 5.08
CA LEU A 170 -5.16 0.74 6.06
C LEU A 170 -5.60 -0.07 7.28
N ALA A 171 -6.90 -0.12 7.58
CA ALA A 171 -7.40 -0.86 8.73
C ALA A 171 -6.98 -2.34 8.67
N TRP A 172 -6.23 -2.78 9.69
CA TRP A 172 -5.74 -4.16 9.82
C TRP A 172 -4.85 -4.63 8.66
N ARG A 173 -4.25 -3.68 7.93
CA ARG A 173 -3.27 -3.93 6.89
C ARG A 173 -1.98 -3.18 7.20
N ARG A 174 -0.87 -3.71 6.69
CA ARG A 174 0.44 -3.08 6.75
C ARG A 174 0.75 -2.48 5.40
N VAL A 175 1.16 -1.21 5.38
CA VAL A 175 2.01 -0.70 4.30
C VAL A 175 3.29 -1.51 4.29
N ILE A 176 3.66 -2.02 3.12
CA ILE A 176 4.87 -2.81 2.89
C ILE A 176 5.72 -2.20 1.78
N THR A 177 7.02 -2.46 1.82
CA THR A 177 7.90 -2.40 0.64
C THR A 177 8.33 -3.80 0.25
N THR A 178 8.70 -3.99 -1.00
CA THR A 178 9.19 -5.27 -1.52
C THR A 178 10.69 -5.21 -1.86
N ALA A 179 11.33 -6.37 -1.98
CA ALA A 179 12.76 -6.47 -2.26
C ALA A 179 13.17 -5.89 -3.64
N LYS A 180 12.27 -5.86 -4.62
CA LYS A 180 12.49 -5.23 -5.93
C LYS A 180 12.09 -3.75 -5.98
N GLY A 181 11.70 -3.14 -4.86
CA GLY A 181 11.45 -1.69 -4.80
C GLY A 181 10.00 -1.25 -5.00
N TYR A 182 9.01 -2.13 -4.80
CA TYR A 182 7.60 -1.77 -4.93
C TYR A 182 6.93 -1.49 -3.59
N LEU A 183 5.86 -0.69 -3.61
CA LEU A 183 4.99 -0.39 -2.47
C LEU A 183 3.76 -1.29 -2.51
N GLY A 184 3.23 -1.59 -1.33
CA GLY A 184 2.02 -2.40 -1.24
C GLY A 184 1.29 -2.30 0.09
N LEU A 185 0.17 -3.02 0.16
CA LEU A 185 -0.59 -3.28 1.38
C LEU A 185 -0.77 -4.77 1.57
N ALA A 186 -0.48 -5.26 2.76
CA ALA A 186 -0.61 -6.67 3.09
C ALA A 186 -1.41 -6.87 4.38
N PRO A 187 -1.99 -8.06 4.62
CA PRO A 187 -2.68 -8.36 5.87
C PRO A 187 -1.81 -8.12 7.11
N ALA A 188 -2.42 -7.81 8.26
CA ALA A 188 -1.70 -7.64 9.54
C ALA A 188 -0.79 -8.84 9.91
N ALA A 189 -1.14 -10.05 9.47
CA ALA A 189 -0.37 -11.27 9.70
C ALA A 189 0.88 -11.43 8.80
N THR A 190 1.13 -10.49 7.88
CA THR A 190 2.32 -10.50 7.03
C THR A 190 3.58 -10.16 7.83
N GLU A 191 4.66 -10.89 7.57
CA GLU A 191 5.99 -10.70 8.17
C GLU A 191 7.04 -10.46 7.07
N ALA A 192 8.20 -9.91 7.44
CA ALA A 192 9.34 -9.78 6.53
C ALA A 192 9.77 -11.15 5.97
N GLY A 193 10.16 -11.20 4.70
CA GLY A 193 10.56 -12.43 4.03
C GLY A 193 9.40 -13.28 3.51
N HIS A 194 8.14 -12.96 3.85
CA HIS A 194 6.99 -13.55 3.17
C HIS A 194 7.04 -13.24 1.67
N LYS A 195 6.55 -14.19 0.86
CA LYS A 195 6.59 -14.10 -0.59
C LYS A 195 5.27 -13.59 -1.12
N ILE A 196 5.32 -12.79 -2.18
CA ILE A 196 4.14 -12.31 -2.88
C ILE A 196 4.04 -13.09 -4.18
N PHE A 197 2.93 -13.78 -4.36
CA PHE A 197 2.65 -14.56 -5.55
C PHE A 197 1.41 -14.05 -6.26
N ILE A 198 1.36 -14.25 -7.57
CA ILE A 198 0.12 -14.22 -8.32
C ILE A 198 -0.23 -15.66 -8.66
N ILE A 199 -1.36 -16.13 -8.14
CA ILE A 199 -1.88 -17.44 -8.50
C ILE A 199 -2.63 -17.28 -9.82
N LEU A 200 -2.35 -18.15 -10.81
CA LEU A 200 -3.04 -18.09 -12.09
C LEU A 200 -4.55 -18.31 -11.88
N GLY A 201 -5.36 -17.38 -12.39
CA GLY A 201 -6.82 -17.35 -12.17
C GLY A 201 -7.27 -16.49 -10.98
N CYS A 202 -6.33 -15.86 -10.25
CA CYS A 202 -6.62 -14.81 -9.27
C CYS A 202 -6.23 -13.45 -9.83
N ASP A 203 -7.09 -12.45 -9.64
CA ASP A 203 -6.86 -11.08 -10.12
C ASP A 203 -5.99 -10.24 -9.17
N SER A 204 -5.73 -10.77 -7.97
CA SER A 204 -4.98 -10.08 -6.91
C SER A 204 -3.75 -10.87 -6.48
N PRO A 205 -2.62 -10.18 -6.18
CA PRO A 205 -1.48 -10.79 -5.52
C PRO A 205 -1.84 -11.32 -4.13
N ILE A 206 -1.17 -12.40 -3.71
CA ILE A 206 -1.39 -13.09 -2.44
C ILE A 206 -0.06 -13.22 -1.71
N VAL A 207 -0.06 -12.88 -0.43
CA VAL A 207 1.07 -13.15 0.46
C VAL A 207 1.03 -14.61 0.89
N LEU A 208 2.14 -15.29 0.65
CA LEU A 208 2.38 -16.67 1.03
C LEU A 208 3.58 -16.76 1.97
N GLN A 209 3.42 -17.56 3.02
CA GLN A 209 4.49 -17.91 3.93
C GLN A 209 5.07 -19.27 3.54
N ASN A 210 6.37 -19.30 3.24
CA ASN A 210 7.07 -20.55 2.96
C ASN A 210 7.17 -21.41 4.24
N ARG A 211 6.79 -22.68 4.16
CA ARG A 211 6.84 -23.68 5.24
C ARG A 211 7.65 -24.92 4.82
N GLY A 212 8.72 -24.71 4.07
CA GLY A 212 9.55 -25.76 3.48
C GLY A 212 8.97 -26.22 2.15
N ASN A 213 8.25 -27.35 2.17
CA ASN A 213 7.76 -28.00 0.95
C ASN A 213 6.42 -27.44 0.45
N HIS A 214 5.77 -26.59 1.23
CA HIS A 214 4.49 -25.96 0.88
C HIS A 214 4.47 -24.50 1.34
N TYR A 215 3.44 -23.80 0.89
CA TYR A 215 3.15 -22.43 1.28
C TYR A 215 1.84 -22.36 2.06
N ARG A 216 1.84 -21.59 3.15
CA ARG A 216 0.63 -21.20 3.85
C ARG A 216 0.12 -19.88 3.29
N VAL A 217 -1.18 -19.81 2.98
CA VAL A 217 -1.83 -18.57 2.57
C VAL A 217 -1.92 -17.62 3.77
N VAL A 218 -1.34 -16.42 3.63
CA VAL A 218 -1.48 -15.33 4.62
C VAL A 218 -2.67 -14.45 4.26
N GLY A 219 -2.82 -14.11 2.98
CA GLY A 219 -3.98 -13.40 2.46
C GLY A 219 -3.67 -12.50 1.27
N GLU A 220 -4.72 -11.90 0.70
CA GLU A 220 -4.64 -10.97 -0.42
C GLU A 220 -3.85 -9.71 -0.06
N CYS A 221 -3.03 -9.24 -0.99
CA CYS A 221 -2.31 -7.98 -0.88
C CYS A 221 -2.45 -7.12 -2.12
N TYR A 222 -2.22 -5.82 -1.93
CA TYR A 222 -2.08 -4.84 -3.00
C TYR A 222 -0.59 -4.59 -3.27
N VAL A 223 -0.19 -4.56 -4.53
CA VAL A 223 1.14 -4.07 -4.93
C VAL A 223 0.98 -3.05 -6.05
N GLN A 224 1.49 -1.84 -5.80
CA GLN A 224 1.40 -0.71 -6.71
C GLN A 224 2.23 -0.99 -7.97
N GLY A 225 1.57 -0.99 -9.13
CA GLY A 225 2.15 -1.38 -10.42
C GLY A 225 1.88 -2.82 -10.85
N PHE A 226 1.00 -3.54 -10.14
CA PHE A 226 0.65 -4.91 -10.52
C PHE A 226 -0.87 -5.19 -10.56
N MET A 227 -1.72 -4.41 -9.92
CA MET A 227 -3.17 -4.71 -9.89
C MET A 227 -4.02 -4.09 -11.02
N ASN A 228 -3.45 -3.27 -11.91
CA ASN A 228 -4.18 -2.58 -13.00
C ASN A 228 -3.94 -3.21 -14.39
N GLY A 229 -3.86 -4.54 -14.49
CA GLY A 229 -3.62 -5.26 -15.76
C GLY A 229 -2.17 -5.33 -16.21
N GLU A 230 -1.23 -4.75 -15.45
CA GLU A 230 0.20 -4.73 -15.74
C GLU A 230 0.84 -6.13 -15.62
N ILE A 231 0.29 -7.00 -14.77
CA ILE A 231 0.76 -8.40 -14.59
C ILE A 231 0.67 -9.18 -15.89
N ASP A 232 -0.46 -9.11 -16.58
CA ASP A 232 -0.69 -9.92 -17.78
C ASP A 232 0.31 -9.58 -18.88
N GLU A 233 0.67 -8.30 -18.99
CA GLU A 233 1.68 -7.85 -19.94
C GLU A 233 3.09 -8.36 -19.58
N ILE A 234 3.46 -8.33 -18.29
CA ILE A 234 4.78 -8.79 -17.81
C ILE A 234 4.93 -10.31 -17.98
N VAL A 235 3.87 -11.07 -17.66
CA VAL A 235 3.84 -12.53 -17.85
C VAL A 235 3.89 -12.87 -19.34
N ARG A 236 3.12 -12.18 -20.19
CA ARG A 236 3.11 -12.43 -21.64
C ARG A 236 4.42 -12.08 -22.34
N LYS A 237 5.15 -11.08 -21.82
CA LYS A 237 6.50 -10.72 -22.29
C LYS A 237 7.59 -11.67 -21.76
N GLY A 238 7.25 -12.72 -20.99
CA GLY A 238 8.19 -13.74 -20.54
C GLY A 238 9.14 -13.31 -19.41
N HIS A 239 8.86 -12.20 -18.73
CA HIS A 239 9.74 -11.70 -17.66
C HIS A 239 9.52 -12.41 -16.32
N LEU A 240 8.47 -13.23 -16.21
CA LEU A 240 8.11 -13.97 -15.01
C LEU A 240 7.86 -15.44 -15.34
N THR A 241 8.47 -16.33 -14.57
CA THR A 241 8.34 -17.78 -14.74
C THR A 241 7.15 -18.31 -13.95
N VAL A 242 6.27 -19.06 -14.62
CA VAL A 242 5.18 -19.79 -13.97
C VAL A 242 5.74 -21.08 -13.36
N THR A 243 5.40 -21.33 -12.10
CA THR A 243 5.82 -22.52 -11.36
C THR A 243 4.64 -23.16 -10.65
N ALA A 244 4.66 -24.48 -10.49
CA ALA A 244 3.70 -25.16 -9.63
C ALA A 244 4.15 -25.04 -8.17
N ILE A 245 3.25 -24.62 -7.29
CA ILE A 245 3.47 -24.54 -5.83
C ILE A 245 2.35 -25.26 -5.10
N ASP A 246 2.67 -25.86 -3.95
CA ASP A 246 1.70 -26.51 -3.07
C ASP A 246 1.26 -25.57 -1.96
N LEU A 247 -0.04 -25.41 -1.78
CA LEU A 247 -0.67 -24.65 -0.70
C LEU A 247 -1.19 -25.60 0.38
N ALA A 248 -1.05 -25.22 1.65
CA ALA A 248 -1.60 -25.93 2.82
C ALA A 248 -2.28 -24.98 3.81
#